data_AF-A0A2G8JUZ7-F1
#
_entry.id   AF-A0A2G8JUZ7-F1
#
_cell.length_a   1.000
_cell.length_b   1.000
_cell.length_c   1.000
_cell.angle_alpha   90.00
_cell.angle_beta   90.00
_cell.angle_gamma   90.00
#
_symmetry.space_group_name_H-M   'P 1'
#
loop_
_entity.id
_entity.type
_entity.pdbx_description
1 polymer ?
#
loop_
_entity_poly.entity_id
_entity_poly.type
_entity_poly.pdbx_seq_one_letter_code
_entity_poly.pdbx_strand_id
1 'polypeptide(L)'
;MERSGQADPFMQMLGLSRGMDFDSDKNYRDVAWIGTCDDGCFELAKLLKWKDDLDQLIKDGHAKMDAEIKSGKEVKGLKNTQQSTELHEEDKKEE
;
A
#
# COMPACT_ATOMS: atom_id res chain seq x y z
N MET A 1 -4.55 3.13 13.64
CA MET A 1 -4.57 2.69 12.22
C MET A 1 -5.66 3.46 11.51
N GLU A 2 -5.31 4.15 10.44
CA GLU A 2 -6.23 5.04 9.71
C GLU A 2 -7.07 4.25 8.70
N ARG A 3 -8.39 4.48 8.69
CA ARG A 3 -9.35 3.92 7.71
C ARG A 3 -9.84 5.04 6.79
N SER A 4 -8.91 5.58 6.00
CA SER A 4 -9.17 6.74 5.16
C SER A 4 -10.37 6.49 4.23
N GLY A 5 -11.30 7.43 4.20
CA GLY A 5 -12.50 7.35 3.36
C GLY A 5 -13.68 6.56 3.96
N GLN A 6 -13.55 6.04 5.19
CA GLN A 6 -14.72 5.51 5.92
C GLN A 6 -15.76 6.62 6.13
N ALA A 7 -17.02 6.33 5.85
CA ALA A 7 -18.08 7.33 6.00
C ALA A 7 -18.24 7.73 7.48
N ASP A 8 -18.33 9.04 7.74
CA ASP A 8 -18.55 9.57 9.08
C ASP A 8 -19.88 9.03 9.67
N PRO A 9 -19.89 8.50 10.91
CA PRO A 9 -21.09 7.88 11.49
C PRO A 9 -22.31 8.80 11.57
N PHE A 10 -22.10 10.10 11.81
CA PHE A 10 -23.19 11.07 11.86
C PHE A 10 -23.79 11.34 10.47
N MET A 11 -22.93 11.42 9.44
CA MET A 11 -23.38 11.51 8.04
C MET A 11 -24.10 10.24 7.57
N GLN A 12 -23.66 9.06 8.01
CA GLN A 12 -24.35 7.80 7.74
C GLN A 12 -25.77 7.79 8.34
N MET A 13 -25.92 8.27 9.58
CA MET A 13 -27.22 8.33 10.27
C MET A 13 -28.23 9.23 9.55
N LEU A 14 -27.76 10.31 8.93
CA LEU A 14 -28.59 11.21 8.12
C LEU A 14 -28.92 10.66 6.72
N GLY A 15 -28.51 9.43 6.39
CA GLY A 15 -28.71 8.83 5.08
C GLY A 15 -27.84 9.45 3.97
N LEU A 16 -26.90 10.32 4.34
CA LEU A 16 -25.97 11.01 3.44
C LEU A 16 -24.66 10.24 3.31
N SER A 17 -24.75 8.90 3.27
CA SER A 17 -23.57 8.05 3.24
C SER A 17 -22.79 8.25 1.94
N ARG A 18 -21.59 8.81 2.06
CA ARG A 18 -20.57 8.90 1.03
C ARG A 18 -19.25 8.44 1.66
N GLY A 19 -18.73 7.31 1.20
CA GLY A 19 -17.49 6.72 1.73
C GLY A 19 -17.54 5.20 1.65
N MET A 20 -16.51 4.57 2.22
CA MET A 20 -16.44 3.13 2.37
C MET A 20 -17.16 2.67 3.64
N ASP A 21 -17.81 1.52 3.57
CA ASP A 21 -18.48 0.88 4.69
C ASP A 21 -17.82 -0.47 5.01
N PHE A 22 -16.99 -0.52 6.05
CA PHE A 22 -16.25 -1.73 6.39
C PHE A 22 -16.88 -2.55 7.51
N ASP A 23 -17.60 -1.91 8.42
CA ASP A 23 -17.99 -2.50 9.70
C ASP A 23 -19.51 -2.60 9.91
N SER A 24 -20.33 -1.99 9.05
CA SER A 24 -21.78 -2.08 9.23
C SER A 24 -22.31 -3.43 8.75
N ASP A 25 -23.43 -3.86 9.35
CA ASP A 25 -24.16 -5.07 8.91
C ASP A 25 -24.75 -4.97 7.49
N LYS A 26 -24.68 -3.78 6.87
CA LYS A 26 -25.13 -3.53 5.50
C LYS A 26 -23.99 -3.55 4.48
N ASN A 27 -22.74 -3.69 4.92
CA ASN A 27 -21.60 -3.81 4.01
C ASN A 27 -21.77 -5.06 3.14
N TYR A 28 -21.69 -4.87 1.82
CA TYR A 28 -21.79 -5.95 0.85
C TYR A 28 -20.60 -6.01 -0.12
N ARG A 29 -19.64 -5.08 -0.04
CA ARG A 29 -18.58 -4.96 -1.06
C ARG A 29 -17.24 -4.38 -0.59
N ASP A 30 -17.22 -3.56 0.45
CA ASP A 30 -16.00 -2.83 0.79
C ASP A 30 -15.19 -3.68 1.78
N VAL A 31 -13.91 -3.91 1.47
CA VAL A 31 -12.99 -4.71 2.28
C VAL A 31 -11.74 -3.88 2.54
N ALA A 32 -11.30 -3.83 3.79
CA ALA A 32 -10.04 -3.22 4.18
C ALA A 32 -9.07 -4.29 4.67
N TRP A 33 -7.95 -4.45 3.98
CA TRP A 33 -6.79 -5.20 4.47
C TRP A 33 -5.82 -4.20 5.09
N ILE A 34 -5.44 -4.41 6.36
CA ILE A 34 -4.66 -3.45 7.14
C ILE A 34 -3.23 -3.96 7.33
N GLY A 35 -2.29 -3.27 6.69
CA GLY A 35 -0.85 -3.55 6.73
C GLY A 35 -0.12 -2.68 5.70
N THR A 36 1.09 -3.05 5.30
CA THR A 36 1.80 -2.33 4.23
C THR A 36 1.16 -2.61 2.87
N CYS A 37 1.25 -1.65 1.94
CA CYS A 37 0.74 -1.87 0.59
C CYS A 37 1.40 -3.07 -0.09
N ASP A 38 2.70 -3.27 0.13
CA ASP A 38 3.47 -4.38 -0.45
C ASP A 38 2.97 -5.72 0.08
N ASP A 39 2.82 -5.88 1.40
CA ASP A 39 2.30 -7.10 2.00
C ASP A 39 0.88 -7.40 1.51
N GLY A 40 0.02 -6.39 1.42
CA GLY A 40 -1.35 -6.53 0.94
C GLY A 40 -1.41 -6.99 -0.52
N CYS A 41 -0.57 -6.42 -1.37
CA CYS A 41 -0.40 -6.84 -2.76
C CYS A 41 0.13 -8.28 -2.86
N PHE A 42 1.10 -8.66 -2.03
CA PHE A 42 1.67 -10.01 -2.03
C PHE A 42 0.68 -11.07 -1.54
N GLU A 43 -0.07 -10.80 -0.46
CA GLU A 43 -1.09 -11.73 0.04
C GLU A 43 -2.24 -11.87 -0.97
N LEU A 44 -2.66 -10.78 -1.62
CA LEU A 44 -3.64 -10.85 -2.71
C LEU A 44 -3.11 -11.69 -3.89
N ALA A 45 -1.87 -11.45 -4.33
CA ALA A 45 -1.24 -12.20 -5.40
C ALA A 45 -1.13 -13.69 -5.07
N LYS A 46 -0.85 -14.04 -3.80
CA LYS A 46 -0.82 -15.44 -3.33
C LYS A 46 -2.18 -16.12 -3.46
N LEU A 47 -3.27 -15.45 -3.07
CA LEU A 47 -4.64 -15.97 -3.23
C LEU A 47 -5.00 -16.18 -4.72
N LEU A 48 -4.53 -15.30 -5.59
CA LEU A 48 -4.70 -15.38 -7.05
C LEU A 48 -3.72 -16.35 -7.73
N LYS A 49 -2.76 -16.91 -6.98
CA LYS A 49 -1.66 -17.76 -7.48
C LYS A 49 -0.73 -17.04 -8.47
N TRP A 50 -0.55 -15.73 -8.30
CA TRP A 50 0.35 -14.88 -9.08
C TRP A 50 1.62 -14.48 -8.35
N LYS A 51 1.83 -15.00 -7.13
CA LYS A 51 2.94 -14.57 -6.27
C LYS A 51 4.31 -14.71 -6.96
N ASP A 52 4.58 -15.85 -7.58
CA ASP A 52 5.89 -16.12 -8.20
C ASP A 52 6.13 -15.21 -9.43
N ASP A 53 5.08 -14.97 -10.22
CA ASP A 53 5.12 -14.05 -11.36
C ASP A 53 5.37 -12.61 -10.90
N LEU A 54 4.70 -12.17 -9.82
CA LEU A 54 4.90 -10.85 -9.22
C LEU A 54 6.32 -10.70 -8.64
N ASP A 55 6.82 -11.70 -7.94
CA ASP A 55 8.19 -11.73 -7.40
C ASP A 55 9.23 -11.61 -8.52
N GLN A 56 9.04 -12.33 -9.63
CA GLN A 56 9.94 -12.26 -10.77
C GLN A 56 9.92 -10.89 -11.43
N LEU A 57 8.71 -10.32 -11.63
CA LEU A 57 8.54 -8.99 -12.22
C LEU A 57 9.25 -7.90 -11.40
N ILE A 58 9.12 -7.94 -10.07
CA ILE A 58 9.77 -6.97 -9.17
C ILE A 58 11.30 -7.09 -9.26
N LYS A 59 11.84 -8.31 -9.21
CA LYS A 59 13.30 -8.56 -9.33
C LYS A 59 13.85 -8.04 -10.65
N ASP A 60 13.18 -8.33 -11.75
CA ASP A 60 13.60 -7.88 -13.08
C ASP A 60 13.53 -6.35 -13.20
N GLY A 61 12.49 -5.74 -12.62
CA GLY A 61 12.34 -4.29 -12.53
C GLY A 61 13.49 -3.62 -11.77
N HIS A 62 13.79 -4.09 -10.55
CA HIS A 62 14.89 -3.57 -9.73
C HIS A 62 16.25 -3.78 -10.41
N ALA A 63 16.51 -4.95 -10.97
CA ALA A 63 17.76 -5.23 -11.68
C ALA A 63 17.96 -4.29 -12.89
N LYS A 64 16.88 -4.00 -13.62
CA LYS A 64 16.91 -3.04 -14.73
C LYS A 64 17.20 -1.62 -14.24
N MET A 65 16.54 -1.17 -13.17
CA MET A 65 16.78 0.14 -12.59
C MET A 65 18.23 0.28 -12.10
N ASP A 66 18.73 -0.71 -11.36
CA ASP A 66 20.12 -0.72 -10.87
C ASP A 66 21.13 -0.65 -12.02
N ALA A 67 20.88 -1.35 -13.13
CA ALA A 67 21.72 -1.29 -14.32
C ALA A 67 21.67 0.09 -14.99
N GLU A 68 20.49 0.69 -15.09
CA GLU A 68 20.31 2.04 -15.66
C GLU A 68 21.01 3.10 -14.80
N ILE A 69 20.87 3.05 -13.48
CA ILE A 69 21.55 3.92 -12.51
C ILE A 69 23.07 3.81 -12.65
N LYS A 70 23.61 2.59 -12.68
CA LYS A 70 25.06 2.34 -12.85
C LYS A 70 25.58 2.86 -14.20
N SER A 71 24.75 2.83 -15.23
CA SER A 71 25.11 3.32 -16.57
C SER A 71 25.04 4.84 -16.73
N GLY A 72 24.66 5.60 -15.69
CA GLY A 72 24.53 7.05 -15.72
C GLY A 72 23.38 7.55 -16.62
N LYS A 73 22.46 6.67 -17.01
CA LYS A 73 21.25 7.06 -17.75
C LYS A 73 20.27 7.72 -16.79
N GLU A 74 19.62 8.80 -17.22
CA GLU A 74 18.48 9.35 -16.48
C GLU A 74 17.39 8.28 -16.34
N VAL A 75 17.10 7.90 -15.10
CA VAL A 75 15.99 7.01 -14.78
C VAL A 75 14.71 7.84 -14.72
N LYS A 76 13.81 7.64 -15.68
CA LYS A 76 12.50 8.31 -15.69
C LYS A 76 11.69 7.82 -14.48
N GLY A 77 11.49 8.71 -13.50
CA GLY A 77 10.70 8.44 -12.29
C GLY A 77 11.43 8.76 -10.98
N LEU A 78 12.74 8.98 -11.02
CA LEU A 78 13.52 9.33 -9.83
C LEU A 78 13.46 10.85 -9.57
N LYS A 79 12.37 11.32 -8.95
CA LYS A 79 12.37 12.61 -8.24
C LYS A 79 12.41 12.31 -6.73
N ASN A 80 13.60 12.51 -6.14
CA ASN A 80 13.95 12.51 -4.72
C ASN A 80 13.56 11.29 -3.87
N THR A 81 14.45 10.31 -3.80
CA THR A 81 14.46 9.21 -2.80
C THR A 81 15.24 9.54 -1.53
N GLN A 82 15.76 10.76 -1.36
CA GLN A 82 16.44 11.19 -0.13
C GLN A 82 15.45 11.66 0.96
N GLN A 83 14.44 10.85 1.30
CA GLN A 83 13.60 11.08 2.50
C GLN A 83 12.79 9.82 2.85
N SER A 84 13.43 8.71 3.21
CA SER A 84 12.70 7.60 3.85
C SER A 84 13.53 6.68 4.74
N THR A 85 14.86 6.84 4.81
CA THR A 85 15.71 5.98 5.66
C THR A 85 15.75 6.37 7.14
N GLU A 86 14.97 7.36 7.59
CA GLU A 86 15.04 7.89 8.97
C GLU A 86 13.78 7.68 9.82
N LEU A 87 12.74 7.00 9.32
CA LEU A 87 11.50 6.77 10.08
C LEU A 87 11.41 5.40 10.77
N HIS A 88 12.46 4.58 10.74
CA HIS A 88 12.42 3.20 11.27
C HIS A 88 13.11 2.98 12.62
N GLU A 89 13.49 4.04 13.35
CA GLU A 89 14.16 3.91 14.67
C GLU A 89 13.42 4.53 15.87
N GLU A 90 12.29 5.25 15.72
CA GLU A 90 11.64 5.88 16.88
C GLU A 90 10.53 5.07 17.58
N ASP A 91 10.11 3.90 17.07
CA ASP A 91 9.08 3.06 17.75
C ASP A 91 9.66 2.07 18.78
N LYS A 92 10.73 2.45 19.49
CA LYS A 92 11.25 1.68 20.64
C LYS A 92 11.39 2.47 21.95
N LYS A 93 10.84 3.68 21.99
CA LYS A 93 10.62 4.42 23.23
C LYS A 93 9.23 5.02 23.19
N GLU A 94 8.25 4.25 23.64
CA GLU A 94 7.46 4.69 24.78
C GLU A 94 6.62 3.51 25.28
N GLU A 95 6.64 3.43 26.60
CA GLU A 95 5.99 2.52 27.53
C GLU A 95 4.47 2.75 27.57
#